data_AF-A0A2Z5BJ45-F1
#
_entry.id   AF-A0A2Z5BJ45-F1
#
_cell.length_a   1.000
_cell.length_b   1.000
_cell.length_c   1.000
_cell.angle_alpha   90.00
_cell.angle_beta   90.00
_cell.angle_gamma   90.00
#
_symmetry.space_group_name_H-M   'P 1'
#
loop_
_entity.id
_entity.type
_entity.pdbx_description
1 polymer ?
#
loop_
_entity_poly.entity_id
_entity_poly.type
_entity_poly.pdbx_seq_one_letter_code
_entity_poly.pdbx_strand_id
1 'polypeptide(L)'
;AEEYRIKADEIQSKKDALERRLSLAVVNPVQATASANLPDDIMRLWPAMTIEQKANTLRPLIERIVIYPAERRGSVDRHVEIVPTWD
;
A
#
# COMPACT_ATOMS: atom_id res chain seq x y z
N ALA A 1 -23.38 -27.80 27.84
CA ALA A 1 -23.78 -26.37 27.87
C ALA A 1 -22.63 -25.48 28.31
N GLU A 2 -21.88 -25.87 29.32
CA GLU A 2 -20.74 -25.12 29.88
C GLU A 2 -19.56 -24.99 28.91
N GLU A 3 -19.24 -26.05 28.15
CA GLU A 3 -18.20 -26.01 27.10
C GLU A 3 -18.49 -25.00 25.98
N TYR A 4 -19.76 -24.77 25.65
CA TYR A 4 -20.15 -23.78 24.64
C TYR A 4 -19.99 -22.35 25.17
N ARG A 5 -20.20 -22.12 26.48
CA ARG A 5 -19.92 -20.82 27.11
C ARG A 5 -18.43 -20.51 27.10
N ILE A 6 -17.59 -21.47 27.49
CA ILE A 6 -16.14 -21.29 27.51
C ILE A 6 -15.61 -20.96 26.11
N LYS A 7 -16.09 -21.67 25.07
CA LYS A 7 -15.72 -21.37 23.68
C LYS A 7 -16.24 -20.02 23.19
N ALA A 8 -17.42 -19.59 23.63
CA ALA A 8 -17.95 -18.28 23.30
C ALA A 8 -17.09 -17.15 23.92
N ASP A 9 -16.70 -17.32 25.18
CA ASP A 9 -15.82 -16.37 25.89
C ASP A 9 -14.42 -16.30 25.26
N GLU A 10 -13.88 -17.43 24.80
CA GLU A 10 -12.61 -17.45 24.04
C GLU A 10 -12.70 -16.69 22.72
N ILE A 11 -13.79 -16.88 21.95
CA ILE A 11 -14.01 -16.18 20.69
C ILE A 11 -14.15 -14.67 20.94
N GLN A 12 -14.91 -14.30 21.96
CA GLN A 12 -15.10 -12.90 22.32
C GLN A 12 -13.78 -12.25 22.75
N SER A 13 -12.97 -12.93 23.56
CA SER A 13 -11.65 -12.42 23.96
C SER A 13 -10.70 -12.22 22.77
N LYS A 14 -10.74 -13.13 21.78
CA LYS A 14 -9.95 -13.03 20.55
C LYS A 14 -10.41 -11.86 19.68
N LYS A 15 -11.72 -11.66 19.58
CA LYS A 15 -12.30 -10.51 18.87
C LYS A 15 -11.85 -9.20 19.50
N ASP A 16 -12.00 -9.06 20.82
CA ASP A 16 -11.62 -7.84 21.53
C ASP A 16 -10.10 -7.57 21.41
N ALA A 17 -9.27 -8.62 21.45
CA ALA A 17 -7.83 -8.50 21.25
C ALA A 17 -7.47 -8.05 19.83
N LEU A 18 -8.16 -8.56 18.81
CA LEU A 18 -7.97 -8.15 17.41
C LEU A 18 -8.46 -6.73 17.16
N GLU A 19 -9.60 -6.34 17.72
CA GLU A 19 -10.12 -4.97 17.65
C GLU A 19 -9.17 -3.97 18.33
N ARG A 20 -8.61 -4.31 19.49
CA ARG A 20 -7.57 -3.49 20.12
C ARG A 20 -6.32 -3.37 19.25
N ARG A 21 -5.83 -4.47 18.67
CA ARG A 21 -4.68 -4.44 17.75
C ARG A 21 -4.98 -3.61 16.50
N LEU A 22 -6.19 -3.67 15.97
CA LEU A 22 -6.63 -2.85 14.84
C LEU A 22 -6.69 -1.36 15.22
N SER A 23 -7.22 -1.03 16.39
CA SER A 23 -7.29 0.36 16.88
C SER A 23 -5.93 1.00 17.15
N LEU A 24 -4.92 0.16 17.45
CA LEU A 24 -3.54 0.58 17.68
C LEU A 24 -2.67 0.49 16.42
N ALA A 25 -3.17 -0.17 15.36
CA ALA A 25 -2.47 -0.24 14.09
C ALA A 25 -2.55 1.12 13.42
N VAL A 26 -1.39 1.72 13.15
CA VAL A 26 -1.29 2.90 12.28
C VAL A 26 -1.89 2.53 10.93
N VAL A 27 -2.85 3.32 10.45
CA VAL A 27 -3.48 3.12 9.14
C VAL A 27 -2.37 3.04 8.10
N ASN A 28 -2.36 1.97 7.30
CA ASN A 28 -1.39 1.85 6.21
C ASN A 28 -1.54 3.09 5.31
N PRO A 29 -0.51 3.96 5.20
CA PRO A 29 -0.61 5.21 4.45
C PRO A 29 -0.95 4.96 2.97
N VAL A 30 -0.58 3.79 2.45
CA VAL A 30 -0.96 3.33 1.11
C VAL A 30 -2.46 3.09 1.00
N GLN A 31 -3.11 2.48 2.00
CA GLN A 31 -4.56 2.26 2.00
C GLN A 31 -5.35 3.55 2.26
N ALA A 32 -4.83 4.46 3.09
CA ALA A 32 -5.49 5.73 3.39
C ALA A 32 -5.57 6.66 2.16
N THR A 33 -4.56 6.59 1.28
CA THR A 33 -4.47 7.42 0.07
C THR A 33 -4.91 6.69 -1.19
N ALA A 34 -5.17 5.38 -1.10
CA ALA A 34 -5.66 4.59 -2.21
C ALA A 34 -7.02 5.11 -2.67
N SER A 35 -7.19 5.27 -3.98
CA SER A 35 -8.48 5.56 -4.57
C SER A 35 -9.47 4.46 -4.19
N ALA A 36 -10.60 4.84 -3.58
CA ALA A 36 -11.64 3.91 -3.11
C ALA A 36 -12.21 2.98 -4.19
N ASN A 37 -11.90 3.26 -5.47
CA ASN A 37 -12.37 2.50 -6.63
C ASN A 37 -11.37 1.44 -7.12
N LEU A 38 -10.19 1.33 -6.50
CA LEU A 38 -9.23 0.29 -6.87
C LEU A 38 -9.53 -0.99 -6.08
N PRO A 39 -9.82 -2.11 -6.74
CA PRO A 39 -10.03 -3.37 -6.04
C PRO A 39 -8.74 -3.83 -5.36
N ASP A 40 -8.87 -4.58 -4.26
CA ASP A 40 -7.74 -5.10 -3.47
C ASP A 40 -6.69 -5.86 -4.31
N ASP A 41 -7.12 -6.40 -5.45
CA ASP A 41 -6.28 -7.15 -6.37
C ASP A 41 -5.86 -6.34 -7.61
N ILE A 42 -5.26 -5.15 -7.39
CA ILE A 42 -4.67 -4.31 -8.45
C ILE A 42 -3.71 -5.11 -9.34
N MET A 43 -2.98 -6.07 -8.76
CA MET A 43 -2.00 -6.88 -9.48
C MET A 43 -2.62 -7.70 -10.62
N ARG A 44 -3.86 -8.20 -10.45
CA ARG A 44 -4.58 -8.89 -11.54
C ARG A 44 -4.98 -7.97 -12.68
N LEU A 45 -5.26 -6.70 -12.39
CA LEU A 45 -5.67 -5.72 -13.40
C LEU A 45 -4.46 -5.09 -14.11
N TRP A 46 -3.28 -5.14 -13.48
CA TRP A 46 -2.06 -4.49 -13.96
C TRP A 46 -1.72 -4.76 -15.44
N PRO A 47 -1.83 -5.99 -15.99
CA PRO A 47 -1.53 -6.23 -17.40
C PRO A 47 -2.52 -5.53 -18.35
N ALA A 48 -3.78 -5.39 -17.93
CA ALA A 48 -4.86 -4.82 -18.74
C ALA A 48 -4.98 -3.29 -18.60
N MET A 49 -4.29 -2.68 -17.63
CA MET A 49 -4.33 -1.24 -17.39
C MET A 49 -3.58 -0.46 -18.46
N THR A 50 -4.16 0.68 -18.85
CA THR A 50 -3.50 1.66 -19.70
C THR A 50 -2.33 2.33 -18.97
N ILE A 51 -1.45 2.99 -19.72
CA ILE A 51 -0.31 3.73 -19.15
C ILE A 51 -0.80 4.81 -18.18
N GLU A 52 -1.87 5.53 -18.53
CA GLU A 52 -2.45 6.57 -17.67
C GLU A 52 -3.01 6.00 -16.37
N GLN A 53 -3.68 4.84 -16.42
CA GLN A 53 -4.20 4.17 -15.23
C GLN A 53 -3.06 3.72 -14.31
N LYS A 54 -1.98 3.17 -14.88
CA LYS A 54 -0.78 2.81 -14.12
C LYS A 54 -0.14 4.03 -13.48
N ALA A 55 0.01 5.12 -14.23
CA ALA A 55 0.55 6.37 -13.72
C ALA A 55 -0.28 6.94 -12.56
N ASN A 56 -1.61 6.95 -12.69
CA ASN A 56 -2.51 7.44 -11.64
C ASN A 56 -2.49 6.56 -10.39
N THR A 57 -2.23 5.26 -10.54
CA THR A 57 -2.10 4.33 -9.42
C THR A 57 -0.77 4.50 -8.69
N LEU A 58 0.32 4.76 -9.43
CA LEU A 58 1.65 4.93 -8.85
C LEU A 58 1.90 6.34 -8.30
N ARG A 59 1.24 7.37 -8.85
CA ARG A 59 1.53 8.77 -8.51
C ARG A 59 1.38 9.10 -7.02
N PRO A 60 0.38 8.58 -6.27
CA PRO A 60 0.30 8.78 -4.82
C PRO A 60 1.42 8.08 -4.03
N LEU A 61 2.07 7.08 -4.63
CA LEU A 61 3.15 6.29 -4.03
C LEU A 61 4.53 6.95 -4.19
N ILE A 62 4.61 8.01 -5.00
CA ILE A 62 5.87 8.69 -5.33
C ILE A 62 5.87 10.06 -4.66
N GLU A 63 6.80 10.28 -3.73
CA GLU A 63 6.99 11.59 -3.10
C GLU A 63 7.62 12.56 -4.09
N ARG A 64 8.72 12.14 -4.72
CA ARG A 64 9.41 12.89 -5.77
C ARG A 64 10.19 11.97 -6.70
N ILE A 65 10.50 12.50 -7.88
CA ILE A 65 11.39 11.86 -8.85
C ILE A 65 12.65 12.71 -8.95
N VAL A 66 13.80 12.13 -8.61
CA VAL A 66 15.10 12.78 -8.72
C VAL A 66 15.74 12.35 -10.04
N ILE A 67 16.09 13.33 -10.86
CA ILE A 67 16.75 13.10 -12.16
C ILE A 67 18.17 13.64 -12.03
N TYR A 68 19.14 12.74 -12.00
CA TYR A 68 20.55 13.13 -11.97
C TYR A 68 21.02 13.50 -13.38
N PRO A 69 21.70 14.65 -13.55
CA PRO A 69 22.24 15.03 -14.84
C PRO A 69 23.33 14.05 -15.27
N ALA A 70 23.44 13.83 -16.58
CA ALA A 70 24.54 13.07 -17.16
C ALA A 70 25.88 13.74 -16.79
N GLU A 71 26.86 12.96 -16.32
CA GLU A 71 28.17 13.49 -15.97
C GLU A 71 28.89 14.13 -17.16
N ARG A 72 28.62 13.66 -18.38
CA ARG A 72 29.27 14.11 -19.63
C ARG A 72 28.31 14.12 -20.79
N ARG A 73 28.56 14.98 -21.78
CA ARG A 73 27.81 15.05 -23.04
C ARG A 73 27.91 13.71 -23.77
N GLY A 74 26.78 13.01 -23.91
CA GLY A 74 26.70 11.71 -24.59
C GLY A 74 26.69 10.49 -23.65
N SER A 75 26.75 10.66 -22.33
CA SER A 75 26.47 9.53 -21.43
C SER A 75 24.97 9.21 -21.44
N VAL A 76 24.64 7.92 -21.48
CA VAL A 76 23.26 7.40 -21.44
C VAL A 76 22.81 7.15 -20.01
N ASP A 77 23.66 7.48 -19.04
CA ASP A 77 23.46 7.24 -17.61
C ASP A 77 22.48 8.25 -17.00
N ARG A 78 21.21 8.15 -17.42
CA ARG A 78 20.09 8.75 -16.70
C ARG A 78 19.81 7.89 -15.49
N HIS A 79 20.39 8.27 -14.35
CA HIS A 79 19.99 7.73 -13.07
C HIS A 79 18.70 8.46 -12.67
N VAL A 80 17.58 7.75 -12.72
CA VAL A 80 16.29 8.21 -12.20
C VAL A 80 16.07 7.49 -10.88
N GLU A 81 15.95 8.26 -9.81
CA GLU A 81 15.60 7.76 -8.49
C GLU A 81 14.14 8.13 -8.19
N ILE A 82 13.33 7.12 -7.88
CA ILE A 82 11.93 7.30 -7.50
C ILE A 82 11.88 7.19 -5.98
N VAL A 83 11.65 8.31 -5.31
CA VAL A 83 11.55 8.37 -3.85
C VAL A 83 10.12 8.01 -3.44
N PRO A 84 9.91 6.92 -2.68
CA PRO A 84 8.59 6.53 -2.24
C PRO A 84 8.06 7.43 -1.11
N THR A 85 6.76 7.40 -0.85
CA THR A 85 6.13 8.21 0.22
C THR A 85 6.23 7.62 1.63
N TRP A 86 6.89 6.46 1.80
CA TRP A 86 6.91 5.68 3.06
C TRP A 86 8.32 5.38 3.59
N ASP A 87 9.36 6.00 3.03
CA ASP A 87 10.72 5.94 3.59
C ASP A 87 10.87 6.80 4.86
#